data_AF-A0A2E6I522-F1
#
_entry.id   AF-A0A2E6I522-F1
#
_cell.length_a   1.000
_cell.length_b   1.000
_cell.length_c   1.000
_cell.angle_alpha   90.00
_cell.angle_beta   90.00
_cell.angle_gamma   90.00
#
_symmetry.space_group_name_H-M   'P 1'
#
loop_
_entity.id
_entity.type
_entity.pdbx_description
1 polymer ?
#
loop_
_entity_poly.entity_id
_entity_poly.type
_entity_poly.pdbx_seq_one_letter_code
_entity_poly.pdbx_strand_id
1 'polypeptide(L)'
;MTRSFTLTERDGFRRGAFPATIPVTFNPGDLPTPAEARLSNQDREEIALQIDVDQTWDDGSVQTARLVFGARVPALGSERFILEYGPGVAPNVDPPNPVTVESTSDGCIVRQGPLTYTVLLEPYTVVSQATCDRDQRKGKGPLGPIPPGLKHFLRTGSSPPHLVFEDGDSVAASAGEIAIETEGP
;
A
#
# COMPACT_ATOMS: atom_id res chain seq x y z
N MET A 1 12.50 8.27 -15.20
CA MET A 1 12.12 9.56 -14.59
C MET A 1 12.00 9.39 -13.08
N THR A 2 12.00 10.49 -12.32
CA THR A 2 11.92 10.46 -10.86
C THR A 2 11.00 11.55 -10.34
N ARG A 3 10.17 11.23 -9.34
CA ARG A 3 9.40 12.18 -8.53
C ARG A 3 9.59 11.86 -7.06
N SER A 4 9.42 12.86 -6.20
CA SER A 4 9.46 12.63 -4.75
C SER A 4 8.28 13.28 -4.05
N PHE A 5 7.88 12.68 -2.94
CA PHE A 5 6.84 13.23 -2.07
C PHE A 5 7.18 12.91 -0.61
N THR A 6 6.64 13.72 0.30
CA THR A 6 6.90 13.58 1.73
C THR A 6 5.61 13.22 2.45
N LEU A 7 5.63 12.13 3.21
CA LEU A 7 4.52 11.74 4.07
C LEU A 7 4.79 12.25 5.49
N THR A 8 3.85 12.98 6.08
CA THR A 8 3.98 13.50 7.45
C THR A 8 2.93 12.89 8.36
N GLU A 9 3.36 12.41 9.52
CA GLU A 9 2.52 11.90 10.59
C GLU A 9 2.22 13.03 11.57
N ARG A 10 0.94 13.25 11.90
CA ARG A 10 0.50 14.39 12.73
C ARG A 10 -0.19 14.01 14.03
N ASP A 11 -0.58 12.75 14.18
CA ASP A 11 -1.40 12.30 15.31
C ASP A 11 -0.54 11.83 16.50
N GLY A 12 0.79 11.80 16.33
CA GLY A 12 1.73 11.36 17.35
C GLY A 12 1.88 9.85 17.45
N PHE A 13 1.44 9.11 16.43
CA PHE A 13 1.58 7.66 16.38
C PHE A 13 2.68 7.25 15.41
N ARG A 14 3.62 6.43 15.87
CA ARG A 14 4.58 5.79 14.98
C ARG A 14 3.86 4.87 14.00
N ARG A 15 4.04 5.08 12.69
CA ARG A 15 3.46 4.24 11.63
C ARG A 15 4.50 3.21 11.19
N GLY A 16 4.20 1.93 11.41
CA GLY A 16 5.06 0.80 11.00
C GLY A 16 4.39 -0.01 9.89
N ALA A 17 4.71 0.33 8.63
CA ALA A 17 4.09 -0.27 7.43
C ALA A 17 2.57 -0.02 7.34
N PHE A 18 2.15 1.21 7.64
CA PHE A 18 0.74 1.61 7.49
C PHE A 18 0.41 1.78 5.99
N PRO A 19 -0.76 1.33 5.52
CA PRO A 19 -1.13 1.50 4.12
C PRO A 19 -1.29 2.99 3.78
N ALA A 20 -0.43 3.48 2.90
CA ALA A 20 -0.52 4.82 2.32
C ALA A 20 -1.02 4.71 0.88
N THR A 21 -1.89 5.63 0.48
CA THR A 21 -2.40 5.73 -0.89
C THR A 21 -2.13 7.14 -1.42
N ILE A 22 -1.36 7.25 -2.49
CA ILE A 22 -0.95 8.54 -3.07
C ILE A 22 -1.44 8.62 -4.53
N PRO A 23 -2.31 9.57 -4.88
CA PRO A 23 -2.68 9.79 -6.27
C PRO A 23 -1.51 10.44 -7.03
N VAL A 24 -1.27 9.99 -8.26
CA VAL A 24 -0.22 10.55 -9.14
C VAL A 24 -0.74 10.60 -10.58
N THR A 25 -0.42 11.69 -11.26
CA THR A 25 -0.68 11.91 -12.70
C THR A 25 0.62 11.85 -13.48
N PHE A 26 0.67 11.12 -14.58
CA PHE A 26 1.84 10.99 -15.46
C PHE A 26 1.56 11.64 -16.82
N ASN A 27 2.61 12.14 -17.48
CA ASN A 27 2.47 12.63 -18.84
C ASN A 27 2.33 11.46 -19.83
N PRO A 28 1.82 11.69 -21.05
CA PRO A 28 1.78 10.66 -22.08
C PRO A 28 3.17 10.05 -22.34
N GLY A 29 3.26 8.72 -22.34
CA GLY A 29 4.48 7.95 -22.58
C GLY A 29 5.45 7.84 -21.40
N ASP A 30 5.25 8.58 -20.32
CA ASP A 30 6.15 8.60 -19.15
C ASP A 30 6.19 7.25 -18.41
N LEU A 31 5.03 6.61 -18.26
CA LEU A 31 4.86 5.33 -17.59
C LEU A 31 4.08 4.36 -18.51
N PRO A 32 4.76 3.57 -19.34
CA PRO A 32 4.12 2.64 -20.27
C PRO A 32 3.26 1.58 -19.57
N THR A 33 3.71 1.09 -18.41
CA THR A 33 3.01 0.06 -17.63
C THR A 33 3.32 0.23 -16.13
N PRO A 34 2.38 -0.11 -15.23
CA PRO A 34 2.62 -0.16 -13.78
C PRO A 34 3.85 -0.95 -13.35
N ALA A 35 4.26 -1.95 -14.14
CA ALA A 35 5.44 -2.76 -13.86
C ALA A 35 6.76 -2.02 -14.04
N GLU A 36 6.74 -0.85 -14.70
CA GLU A 36 7.91 -0.01 -14.96
C GLU A 36 8.05 1.12 -13.92
N ALA A 37 7.83 0.79 -12.65
CA ALA A 37 7.96 1.72 -11.54
C ALA A 37 8.47 1.03 -10.28
N ARG A 38 9.19 1.79 -9.45
CA ARG A 38 9.64 1.38 -8.12
C ARG A 38 9.63 2.55 -7.16
N LEU A 39 9.44 2.26 -5.87
CA LEU A 39 9.44 3.26 -4.80
C LEU A 39 10.61 3.00 -3.86
N SER A 40 11.28 4.06 -3.41
CA SER A 40 12.26 3.99 -2.34
C SER A 40 12.04 5.06 -1.28
N ASN A 41 12.56 4.86 -0.07
CA ASN A 41 12.59 5.89 0.97
C ASN A 41 13.83 6.81 0.82
N GLN A 42 14.00 7.75 1.75
CA GLN A 42 15.13 8.67 1.76
C GLN A 42 16.49 7.98 1.86
N ASP A 43 16.53 6.78 2.47
CA ASP A 43 17.72 5.95 2.63
C ASP A 43 17.99 5.06 1.40
N ARG A 44 17.19 5.20 0.34
CA ARG A 44 17.20 4.37 -0.89
C ARG A 44 16.88 2.89 -0.64
N GLU A 45 16.21 2.57 0.46
CA GLU A 45 15.60 1.26 0.67
C GLU A 45 14.36 1.16 -0.22
N GLU A 46 14.34 0.16 -1.11
CA GLU A 46 13.20 -0.07 -1.99
C GLU A 46 12.00 -0.63 -1.19
N ILE A 47 10.81 -0.10 -1.49
CA ILE A 47 9.56 -0.46 -0.84
C ILE A 47 8.64 -1.09 -1.88
N ALA A 48 8.05 -2.22 -1.53
CA ALA A 48 7.06 -2.87 -2.36
C ALA A 48 5.89 -1.92 -2.66
N LEU A 49 5.68 -1.69 -3.94
CA LEU A 49 4.71 -0.74 -4.48
C LEU A 49 3.66 -1.50 -5.28
N GLN A 50 2.39 -1.25 -4.98
CA GLN A 50 1.28 -1.55 -5.86
C GLN A 50 0.82 -0.26 -6.54
N ILE A 51 0.52 -0.33 -7.84
CA ILE A 51 -0.02 0.79 -8.61
C ILE A 51 -1.38 0.36 -9.15
N ASP A 52 -2.43 1.02 -8.65
CA ASP A 52 -3.79 0.85 -9.15
C ASP A 52 -4.02 1.91 -10.24
N VAL A 53 -4.09 1.48 -11.50
CA VAL A 53 -4.33 2.38 -12.64
C VAL A 53 -5.80 2.78 -12.67
N ASP A 54 -6.04 4.10 -12.69
CA ASP A 54 -7.39 4.67 -12.77
C ASP A 54 -7.73 5.08 -14.21
N GLN A 55 -6.76 5.65 -14.96
CA GLN A 55 -6.91 6.05 -16.37
C GLN A 55 -5.63 5.84 -17.18
N THR A 56 -5.79 5.69 -18.50
CA THR A 56 -4.70 5.57 -19.48
C THR A 56 -4.87 6.60 -20.60
N TRP A 57 -3.75 7.05 -21.17
CA TRP A 57 -3.72 7.86 -22.38
C TRP A 57 -4.05 7.03 -23.63
N ASP A 58 -4.28 7.70 -24.77
CA ASP A 58 -4.60 7.05 -26.06
C ASP A 58 -3.47 6.13 -26.57
N ASP A 59 -2.23 6.37 -26.15
CA ASP A 59 -1.06 5.53 -26.46
C ASP A 59 -0.93 4.29 -25.56
N GLY A 60 -1.85 4.13 -24.61
CA GLY A 60 -1.89 3.03 -23.63
C GLY A 60 -1.04 3.26 -22.38
N SER A 61 -0.27 4.36 -22.31
CA SER A 61 0.50 4.70 -21.11
C SER A 61 -0.41 5.13 -19.95
N VAL A 62 0.08 4.97 -18.73
CA VAL A 62 -0.67 5.33 -17.52
C VAL A 62 -0.84 6.85 -17.46
N GLN A 63 -2.07 7.31 -17.25
CA GLN A 63 -2.41 8.72 -17.09
C GLN A 63 -2.56 9.09 -15.61
N THR A 64 -3.47 8.42 -14.90
CA THR A 64 -3.66 8.59 -13.46
C THR A 64 -3.64 7.24 -12.77
N ALA A 65 -3.02 7.21 -11.59
CA ALA A 65 -2.96 6.01 -10.77
C ALA A 65 -2.84 6.35 -9.28
N ARG A 66 -3.11 5.35 -8.45
CA ARG A 66 -2.89 5.37 -7.01
C ARG A 66 -1.72 4.47 -6.64
N LEU A 67 -0.71 5.06 -6.00
CA LEU A 67 0.40 4.34 -5.39
C LEU A 67 -0.04 3.81 -4.03
N VAL A 68 0.03 2.50 -3.83
CA VAL A 68 -0.34 1.83 -2.58
C VAL A 68 0.88 1.12 -2.02
N PHE A 69 1.30 1.49 -0.81
CA PHE A 69 2.50 0.92 -0.18
C PHE A 69 2.43 1.01 1.35
N GLY A 70 3.26 0.20 2.03
CA GLY A 70 3.36 0.19 3.49
C GLY A 70 4.34 1.25 4.01
N ALA A 71 3.86 2.46 4.29
CA ALA A 71 4.70 3.55 4.76
C ALA A 71 5.21 3.35 6.19
N ARG A 72 6.48 3.71 6.42
CA ARG A 72 7.09 3.80 7.75
C ARG A 72 7.35 5.27 8.05
N VAL A 73 6.72 5.81 9.09
CA VAL A 73 6.86 7.23 9.46
C VAL A 73 6.99 7.34 10.99
N PRO A 74 7.96 8.11 11.51
CA PRO A 74 8.06 8.38 12.94
C PRO A 74 6.81 9.11 13.48
N ALA A 75 6.56 9.00 14.78
CA ALA A 75 5.53 9.80 15.45
C ALA A 75 5.87 11.29 15.33
N LEU A 76 4.90 12.13 14.94
CA LEU A 76 5.10 13.56 14.65
C LEU A 76 6.25 13.85 13.68
N GLY A 77 6.58 12.88 12.82
CA GLY A 77 7.70 12.96 11.89
C GLY A 77 7.27 12.91 10.44
N SER A 78 8.25 13.04 9.56
CA SER A 78 8.06 12.93 8.11
C SER A 78 9.03 11.94 7.51
N GLU A 79 8.65 11.35 6.39
CA GLU A 79 9.48 10.45 5.60
C GLU A 79 9.36 10.84 4.12
N ARG A 80 10.49 10.93 3.43
CA ARG A 80 10.53 11.24 2.00
C ARG A 80 10.56 9.95 1.20
N PHE A 81 9.75 9.90 0.16
CA PHE A 81 9.68 8.80 -0.79
C PHE A 81 10.06 9.28 -2.18
N ILE A 82 10.68 8.39 -2.95
CA ILE A 82 11.20 8.64 -4.28
C ILE A 82 10.60 7.57 -5.20
N LEU A 83 9.73 8.01 -6.10
CA LEU A 83 9.17 7.19 -7.16
C LEU A 83 10.09 7.31 -8.38
N GLU A 84 10.65 6.18 -8.80
CA GLU A 84 11.32 6.05 -10.09
C GLU A 84 10.38 5.31 -11.05
N TYR A 85 10.25 5.80 -12.27
CA TYR A 85 9.32 5.24 -13.25
C TYR A 85 9.75 5.45 -14.70
N GLY A 86 9.22 4.63 -15.59
CA GLY A 86 9.43 4.69 -17.04
C GLY A 86 10.32 3.57 -17.58
N PRO A 87 10.60 3.59 -18.89
CA PRO A 87 11.24 2.47 -19.59
C PRO A 87 12.54 2.02 -18.93
N GLY A 88 12.63 0.71 -18.65
CA GLY A 88 13.82 0.09 -18.03
C GLY A 88 13.90 0.21 -16.51
N VAL A 89 12.93 0.85 -15.86
CA VAL A 89 12.75 0.74 -14.40
C VAL A 89 12.02 -0.57 -14.11
N ALA A 90 12.49 -1.32 -13.11
CA ALA A 90 11.80 -2.51 -12.62
C ALA A 90 11.94 -2.58 -11.09
N PRO A 91 10.87 -3.02 -10.38
CA PRO A 91 10.96 -3.30 -8.96
C PRO A 91 11.90 -4.49 -8.71
N ASN A 92 12.68 -4.41 -7.64
CA ASN A 92 13.60 -5.45 -7.16
C ASN A 92 13.16 -6.07 -5.84
N VAL A 93 12.03 -5.60 -5.28
CA VAL A 93 11.47 -6.13 -4.03
C VAL A 93 10.05 -6.64 -4.25
N ASP A 94 9.77 -7.82 -3.71
CA ASP A 94 8.42 -8.38 -3.66
C ASP A 94 7.66 -7.86 -2.44
N PRO A 95 6.31 -7.76 -2.51
CA PRO A 95 5.49 -7.41 -1.36
C PRO A 95 5.66 -8.42 -0.21
N PRO A 96 5.92 -7.96 1.03
CA PRO A 96 6.03 -8.86 2.17
C PRO A 96 4.64 -9.42 2.51
N ASN A 97 4.50 -10.76 2.44
CA ASN A 97 3.22 -11.49 2.60
C ASN A 97 2.19 -11.13 1.51
N PRO A 98 2.43 -11.53 0.25
CA PRO A 98 1.48 -11.29 -0.83
C PRO A 98 0.13 -11.95 -0.53
N VAL A 99 -0.94 -11.30 -0.97
CA VAL A 99 -2.27 -11.90 -0.98
C VAL A 99 -2.32 -12.85 -2.18
N THR A 100 -2.63 -14.11 -1.93
CA THR A 100 -2.90 -15.10 -2.98
C THR A 100 -4.37 -15.45 -2.97
N VAL A 101 -4.98 -15.50 -4.15
CA VAL A 101 -6.39 -15.84 -4.33
C VAL A 101 -6.46 -17.03 -5.26
N GLU A 102 -7.14 -18.09 -4.80
CA GLU A 102 -7.40 -19.30 -5.55
C GLU A 102 -8.91 -19.42 -5.79
N SER A 103 -9.33 -19.38 -7.05
CA SER A 103 -10.73 -19.60 -7.41
C SER A 103 -11.09 -21.08 -7.29
N THR A 104 -12.26 -21.36 -6.72
CA THR A 104 -12.83 -22.71 -6.63
C THR A 104 -14.18 -22.73 -7.34
N SER A 105 -14.83 -23.90 -7.45
CA SER A 105 -16.19 -24.00 -8.04
C SER A 105 -17.23 -23.22 -7.25
N ASP A 106 -17.03 -23.08 -5.94
CA ASP A 106 -18.05 -22.62 -5.00
C ASP A 106 -17.71 -21.24 -4.41
N GLY A 107 -16.59 -20.63 -4.81
CA GLY A 107 -16.02 -19.47 -4.13
C GLY A 107 -14.57 -19.16 -4.48
N CYS A 108 -13.87 -18.59 -3.50
CA CYS A 108 -12.42 -18.42 -3.55
C CYS A 108 -11.79 -18.61 -2.17
N ILE A 109 -10.53 -19.04 -2.18
CA ILE A 109 -9.69 -19.14 -0.99
C ILE A 109 -8.65 -18.02 -1.07
N VAL A 110 -8.66 -17.14 -0.07
CA VAL A 110 -7.72 -16.04 0.06
C VAL A 110 -6.71 -16.36 1.14
N ARG A 111 -5.42 -16.16 0.86
CA ARG A 111 -4.32 -16.39 1.81
C ARG A 111 -3.44 -15.16 1.89
N GLN A 112 -3.14 -14.71 3.10
CA GLN A 112 -2.24 -13.60 3.40
C GLN A 112 -1.42 -13.92 4.65
N GLY A 113 -0.19 -14.40 4.45
CA GLY A 113 0.65 -14.88 5.56
C GLY A 113 -0.02 -16.01 6.34
N PRO A 114 -0.18 -15.91 7.67
CA PRO A 114 -0.80 -16.97 8.48
C PRO A 114 -2.33 -17.01 8.34
N LEU A 115 -2.95 -16.00 7.73
CA LEU A 115 -4.39 -15.92 7.57
C LEU A 115 -4.81 -16.60 6.27
N THR A 116 -5.75 -17.55 6.37
CA THR A 116 -6.49 -18.10 5.23
C THR A 116 -7.97 -17.90 5.48
N TYR A 117 -8.72 -17.47 4.48
CA TYR A 117 -10.17 -17.40 4.57
C TYR A 117 -10.84 -17.76 3.26
N THR A 118 -12.07 -18.25 3.38
CA THR A 118 -12.90 -18.67 2.24
C THR A 118 -14.05 -17.70 2.08
N VAL A 119 -14.29 -17.29 0.83
CA VAL A 119 -15.47 -16.54 0.42
C VAL A 119 -16.30 -17.45 -0.46
N LEU A 120 -17.57 -17.68 -0.12
CA LEU A 120 -18.48 -18.52 -0.92
C LEU A 120 -19.30 -17.65 -1.87
N LEU A 121 -19.56 -18.16 -3.07
CA LEU A 121 -20.53 -17.58 -4.00
C LEU A 121 -21.95 -17.70 -3.43
N GLU A 122 -22.27 -18.83 -2.80
CA GLU A 122 -23.57 -19.11 -2.20
C GLU A 122 -23.46 -19.89 -0.87
N PRO A 123 -24.33 -19.60 0.12
CA PRO A 123 -25.10 -18.35 0.24
C PRO A 123 -24.11 -17.18 0.42
N TYR A 124 -24.33 -16.03 -0.23
CA TYR A 124 -23.44 -14.85 -0.22
C TYR A 124 -22.93 -14.50 1.18
N THR A 125 -21.83 -15.13 1.59
CA THR A 125 -21.26 -15.03 2.93
C THR A 125 -19.88 -14.42 2.75
N VAL A 126 -19.70 -13.23 3.31
CA VAL A 126 -18.48 -12.42 3.13
C VAL A 126 -17.23 -13.20 3.54
N VAL A 127 -17.33 -14.00 4.60
CA VAL A 127 -16.29 -14.93 5.06
C VAL A 127 -16.99 -16.17 5.60
N SER A 128 -16.89 -17.31 4.92
CA SER A 128 -17.50 -18.56 5.39
C SER A 128 -16.64 -19.25 6.44
N GLN A 129 -15.32 -19.17 6.29
CA GLN A 129 -14.35 -19.71 7.22
C GLN A 129 -13.11 -18.82 7.22
N ALA A 130 -12.52 -18.62 8.40
CA ALA A 130 -11.20 -18.00 8.55
C ALA A 130 -10.35 -18.84 9.50
N THR A 131 -9.12 -19.14 9.10
CA THR A 131 -8.12 -19.82 9.89
C THR A 131 -6.87 -18.96 9.99
N CYS A 132 -6.27 -18.92 11.18
CA CYS A 132 -4.99 -18.27 11.41
C CYS A 132 -4.00 -19.34 11.86
N ASP A 133 -3.20 -19.84 10.93
CA ASP A 133 -2.15 -20.80 11.20
C ASP A 133 -0.84 -20.05 11.47
N ARG A 134 -0.68 -19.62 12.72
CA ARG A 134 0.53 -18.92 13.16
C ARG A 134 1.76 -19.84 13.18
N ASP A 135 1.56 -21.17 13.18
CA ASP A 135 2.61 -22.19 13.25
C ASP A 135 3.25 -22.48 11.88
N GLN A 136 2.67 -21.98 10.78
CA GLN A 136 3.35 -21.97 9.47
C GLN A 136 4.55 -21.02 9.39
N ARG A 137 4.82 -20.20 10.43
CA ARG A 137 6.13 -19.55 10.58
C ARG A 137 7.18 -20.59 10.98
N LYS A 138 7.70 -21.34 10.01
CA LYS A 138 8.99 -22.06 10.11
C LYS A 138 10.21 -21.10 10.13
N GLY A 139 10.08 -19.94 10.74
CA GLY A 139 11.13 -18.93 10.87
C GLY A 139 11.00 -18.16 12.18
N LYS A 140 12.09 -18.14 12.96
CA LYS A 140 12.19 -17.47 14.28
C LYS A 140 11.77 -16.00 14.19
N GLY A 141 10.53 -15.70 14.58
CA GLY A 141 10.10 -14.34 14.85
C GLY A 141 10.63 -13.83 16.20
N PRO A 142 10.72 -12.51 16.42
CA PRO A 142 11.33 -11.88 17.60
C PRO A 142 10.59 -12.10 18.93
N LEU A 143 9.42 -12.76 18.92
CA LEU A 143 8.53 -12.89 20.08
C LEU A 143 8.58 -14.28 20.75
N GLY A 144 9.41 -15.21 20.27
CA GLY A 144 9.49 -16.56 20.84
C GLY A 144 8.20 -17.39 20.65
N PRO A 145 8.16 -18.62 21.21
CA PRO A 145 6.97 -19.47 21.18
C PRO A 145 5.85 -18.88 22.04
N ILE A 146 4.63 -18.84 21.50
CA ILE A 146 3.45 -18.30 22.19
C ILE A 146 2.62 -19.48 22.74
N PRO A 147 2.03 -19.37 23.95
CA PRO A 147 1.20 -20.43 24.50
C PRO A 147 -0.01 -20.75 23.61
N PRO A 148 -0.37 -22.03 23.46
CA PRO A 148 -1.58 -22.42 22.74
C PRO A 148 -2.83 -21.83 23.41
N GLY A 149 -3.74 -21.25 22.63
CA GLY A 149 -5.03 -20.74 23.09
C GLY A 149 -5.25 -19.23 22.99
N LEU A 150 -4.27 -18.45 22.51
CA LEU A 150 -4.40 -17.01 22.36
C LEU A 150 -5.20 -16.64 21.09
N LYS A 151 -6.53 -16.52 21.21
CA LYS A 151 -7.38 -15.94 20.16
C LYS A 151 -7.27 -14.41 20.23
N HIS A 152 -6.79 -13.76 19.18
CA HIS A 152 -6.77 -12.30 19.07
C HIS A 152 -7.87 -11.86 18.11
N PHE A 153 -8.74 -10.97 18.57
CA PHE A 153 -9.74 -10.31 17.75
C PHE A 153 -9.16 -9.01 17.19
N LEU A 154 -9.33 -8.77 15.89
CA LEU A 154 -9.00 -7.49 15.27
C LEU A 154 -9.94 -6.41 15.85
N ARG A 155 -9.38 -5.39 16.50
CA ARG A 155 -10.11 -4.14 16.80
C ARG A 155 -9.96 -3.21 15.60
N THR A 156 -11.08 -2.85 14.98
CA THR A 156 -11.16 -1.76 14.00
C THR A 156 -11.31 -0.43 14.74
N GLY A 157 -10.47 0.56 14.40
CA GLY A 157 -10.58 1.91 14.95
C GLY A 157 -9.26 2.70 14.89
N SER A 158 -9.02 3.38 13.78
CA SER A 158 -8.13 4.54 13.69
C SER A 158 -8.55 5.40 12.50
N SER A 159 -8.73 6.70 12.72
CA SER A 159 -9.00 7.67 11.65
C SER A 159 -7.84 7.69 10.63
N PRO A 160 -8.13 7.96 9.33
CA PRO A 160 -7.10 8.06 8.31
C PRO A 160 -6.20 9.29 8.53
N PRO A 161 -4.89 9.21 8.21
CA PRO A 161 -3.95 10.32 8.37
C PRO A 161 -4.14 11.42 7.30
N HIS A 162 -3.73 12.65 7.64
CA HIS A 162 -3.71 13.80 6.72
C HIS A 162 -2.41 13.83 5.88
N LEU A 163 -2.54 13.97 4.56
CA LEU A 163 -1.45 14.06 3.59
C LEU A 163 -1.17 15.52 3.21
N VAL A 164 0.10 15.89 3.02
CA VAL A 164 0.50 17.20 2.43
C VAL A 164 1.48 16.95 1.29
N PHE A 165 1.25 17.62 0.16
CA PHE A 165 2.02 17.50 -1.07
C PHE A 165 2.89 18.74 -1.28
N GLU A 166 4.17 18.56 -1.62
CA GLU A 166 5.03 19.59 -2.20
C GLU A 166 5.22 19.24 -3.68
N ASP A 167 4.30 19.73 -4.52
CA ASP A 167 4.54 20.15 -5.92
C ASP A 167 3.21 20.26 -6.70
N GLY A 168 2.83 21.51 -7.00
CA GLY A 168 2.26 21.93 -8.28
C GLY A 168 0.85 21.52 -8.71
N ASP A 169 0.36 20.31 -8.41
CA ASP A 169 -0.93 19.82 -8.90
C ASP A 169 -1.71 19.08 -7.79
N SER A 170 -2.84 19.66 -7.40
CA SER A 170 -3.75 19.10 -6.39
C SER A 170 -4.73 18.09 -7.01
N VAL A 171 -4.80 16.86 -6.47
CA VAL A 171 -5.93 15.95 -6.68
C VAL A 171 -6.49 15.51 -5.33
N ALA A 172 -7.82 15.61 -5.17
CA ALA A 172 -8.53 15.35 -3.93
C ALA A 172 -8.37 13.90 -3.45
N ALA A 173 -8.01 13.71 -2.18
CA ALA A 173 -8.32 12.50 -1.43
C ALA A 173 -9.49 12.83 -0.48
N SER A 174 -10.61 12.10 -0.58
CA SER A 174 -11.65 12.14 0.46
C SER A 174 -11.11 11.46 1.73
N ALA A 175 -11.31 11.94 2.96
CA ALA A 175 -12.33 12.85 3.45
C ALA A 175 -11.81 13.79 4.56
N GLY A 176 -12.21 15.07 4.50
CA GLY A 176 -12.24 15.99 5.65
C GLY A 176 -11.34 17.23 5.55
N GLU A 177 -11.89 18.30 4.95
CA GLU A 177 -11.61 19.75 5.04
C GLU A 177 -10.20 20.31 5.35
N ILE A 178 -9.83 21.32 4.56
CA ILE A 178 -8.48 21.77 4.23
C ILE A 178 -8.27 23.24 4.63
N ALA A 179 -7.03 23.62 4.98
CA ALA A 179 -6.50 24.96 4.74
C ALA A 179 -5.09 24.86 4.13
N ILE A 180 -4.84 25.60 3.03
CA ILE A 180 -3.64 25.57 2.17
C ILE A 180 -3.04 26.98 2.10
N GLU A 181 -1.73 27.10 2.24
CA GLU A 181 -0.93 28.19 1.68
C GLU A 181 0.29 27.60 0.97
N THR A 182 0.61 28.14 -0.21
CA THR A 182 1.75 27.75 -1.06
C THR A 182 2.47 29.00 -1.58
N GLU A 183 3.80 28.96 -1.61
CA GLU A 183 4.63 29.83 -2.45
C GLU A 183 5.28 29.01 -3.56
N GLY A 184 5.46 29.62 -4.73
CA GLY A 184 6.38 29.20 -5.77
C GLY A 184 7.01 30.44 -6.40
N PRO A 185 7.90 30.33 -7.42
CA PRO A 185 8.61 29.15 -7.92
C PRO A 185 9.97 28.87 -7.23
#